data_AF-X6LY16-F1
#
_entry.id   AF-X6LY16-F1
#
_cell.length_a   1.000
_cell.length_b   1.000
_cell.length_c   1.000
_cell.angle_alpha   90.00
_cell.angle_beta   90.00
_cell.angle_gamma   90.00
#
_symmetry.space_group_name_H-M   'P 1'
#
loop_
_entity.id
_entity.type
_entity.pdbx_description
1 polymer ?
#
loop_
_entity_poly.entity_id
_entity_poly.type
_entity_poly.pdbx_seq_one_letter_code
_entity_poly.pdbx_strand_id
1 'polypeptide(L)'
;NLWARFKIVFEENVQSIEILEPPRKQSVSKGSSPPHFVTVRFATYVSGILVLNEEKQHAILNECIRQLRSAFERLLSRFADKIEEEKSRIVFLITNYSVVVSAMNTQALDKSKMCKEFSDNLARMEDEYIEMELKEHFTRWIGFMSTTETKLHSEPKTKVDMSQILSIVKNFNETWQRALNNAVRNVQENFTPNIAASLAQEVGNEELFKISKDVLKRMLSQVLLYHSRFSKLVERLMSNQGRDSEVLKYMVPEHVIRGEMKAYWNKDGKD
;
A
#
# COMPACT_ATOMS: atom_id res chain seq x y z
N ASN A 1 -14.45 37.68 21.95
CA ASN A 1 -13.35 36.72 22.15
C ASN A 1 -13.16 35.92 20.86
N LEU A 2 -12.02 36.07 20.19
CA LEU A 2 -11.72 35.44 18.88
C LEU A 2 -11.66 33.91 18.99
N TRP A 3 -11.12 33.37 20.09
CA TRP A 3 -11.00 31.92 20.30
C TRP A 3 -12.34 31.21 20.40
N ALA A 4 -13.33 31.83 21.04
CA ALA A 4 -14.68 31.28 21.11
C ALA A 4 -15.33 31.19 19.72
N ARG A 5 -15.15 32.21 18.88
CA ARG A 5 -15.66 32.21 17.50
C ARG A 5 -14.94 31.18 16.63
N PHE A 6 -13.62 31.09 16.75
CA PHE A 6 -12.83 30.06 16.06
C PHE A 6 -13.33 28.66 16.41
N LYS A 7 -13.54 28.38 17.70
CA LYS A 7 -13.99 27.07 18.17
C LYS A 7 -15.35 26.68 17.57
N ILE A 8 -16.31 27.61 17.53
CA ILE A 8 -17.63 27.38 16.93
C ILE A 8 -17.50 26.97 15.46
N VAL A 9 -16.76 27.76 14.67
CA VAL A 9 -16.56 27.46 13.23
C VAL A 9 -15.83 26.13 13.04
N PHE A 10 -14.88 25.81 13.91
CA PHE A 10 -14.17 24.53 13.86
C PHE A 10 -15.11 23.35 14.16
N GLU A 11 -15.95 23.47 15.19
CA GLU A 11 -16.95 22.47 15.56
C GLU A 11 -17.97 22.26 14.43
N GLU A 12 -18.44 23.34 13.79
CA GLU A 12 -19.31 23.27 12.61
C GLU A 12 -18.64 22.52 11.45
N ASN A 13 -17.34 22.75 11.22
CA ASN A 13 -16.58 22.01 10.21
C ASN A 13 -16.49 20.52 10.54
N VAL A 14 -16.25 20.16 11.81
CA VAL A 14 -16.25 18.76 12.27
C VAL A 14 -17.63 18.13 12.04
N GLN A 15 -18.70 18.79 12.46
CA GLN A 15 -20.08 18.32 12.26
C GLN A 15 -20.40 18.12 10.78
N SER A 16 -19.93 19.01 9.91
CA SER A 16 -20.17 18.89 8.46
C SER A 16 -19.57 17.61 7.85
N ILE A 17 -18.49 17.09 8.44
CA ILE A 17 -17.86 15.83 8.04
C ILE A 17 -18.60 14.64 8.64
N GLU A 18 -19.06 14.77 9.89
CA GLU A 18 -19.75 13.69 10.59
C GLU A 18 -21.11 13.33 9.97
N ILE A 19 -21.85 14.32 9.47
CA ILE A 19 -23.17 14.11 8.85
C ILE A 19 -23.11 13.52 7.43
N LEU A 20 -21.91 13.38 6.83
CA LEU A 20 -21.77 12.78 5.52
C LEU A 20 -21.98 11.26 5.60
N GLU A 21 -22.94 10.78 4.82
CA GLU A 21 -23.28 9.37 4.73
C GLU A 21 -22.80 8.77 3.41
N PRO A 22 -22.21 7.56 3.45
CA PRO A 22 -21.82 6.87 2.23
C PRO A 22 -23.06 6.39 1.45
N PRO A 23 -22.96 6.23 0.12
CA PRO A 23 -24.05 5.66 -0.67
C PRO A 23 -24.36 4.23 -0.22
N ARG A 24 -25.58 3.74 -0.48
CA ARG A 24 -26.00 2.37 -0.07
C ARG A 24 -25.07 1.27 -0.58
N LYS A 25 -24.55 1.44 -1.80
CA LYS A 25 -23.48 0.63 -2.37
C LYS A 25 -22.50 1.57 -3.04
N GLN A 26 -21.21 1.41 -2.73
CA GLN A 26 -20.16 2.15 -3.40
C GLN A 26 -19.52 1.24 -4.44
N SER A 27 -19.83 1.51 -5.72
CA SER A 27 -19.08 0.88 -6.81
C SER A 27 -17.77 1.64 -6.95
N VAL A 28 -16.67 0.97 -6.65
CA VAL A 28 -15.32 1.39 -7.02
C VAL A 28 -15.08 0.75 -8.38
N SER A 29 -14.99 1.55 -9.44
CA SER A 29 -14.57 1.01 -10.74
C SER A 29 -13.17 0.42 -10.60
N LYS A 30 -12.88 -0.69 -11.28
CA LYS A 30 -11.51 -1.19 -11.39
C LYS A 30 -10.62 -0.04 -11.93
N GLY A 31 -9.56 0.30 -11.20
CA GLY A 31 -8.67 1.42 -11.48
C GLY A 31 -8.72 2.54 -10.44
N SER A 32 -7.93 3.59 -10.66
CA SER A 32 -7.75 4.70 -9.74
C SER A 32 -9.06 5.45 -9.51
N SER A 33 -9.66 5.22 -8.34
CA SER A 33 -10.80 6.02 -7.89
C SER A 33 -10.30 7.32 -7.29
N PRO A 34 -10.98 8.46 -7.55
CA PRO A 34 -10.56 9.71 -6.99
C PRO A 34 -10.63 9.68 -5.45
N PRO A 35 -9.75 10.42 -4.75
CA PRO A 35 -9.88 10.59 -3.31
C PRO A 35 -11.24 11.20 -2.98
N HIS A 36 -11.74 10.90 -1.78
CA HIS A 36 -12.97 11.52 -1.30
C HIS A 36 -12.80 13.04 -1.26
N PHE A 37 -13.83 13.80 -1.68
CA PHE A 37 -13.72 15.26 -1.83
C PHE A 37 -13.34 16.00 -0.52
N VAL A 38 -13.66 15.41 0.64
CA VAL A 38 -13.27 15.95 1.96
C VAL A 38 -11.77 15.83 2.22
N THR A 39 -11.08 14.88 1.59
CA THR A 39 -9.67 14.57 1.89
C THR A 39 -8.75 15.75 1.63
N VAL A 40 -8.90 16.43 0.49
CA VAL A 40 -8.09 17.62 0.19
C VAL A 40 -8.39 18.76 1.17
N ARG A 41 -9.68 18.98 1.50
CA ARG A 41 -10.09 19.99 2.49
C ARG A 41 -9.50 19.70 3.86
N PHE A 42 -9.54 18.45 4.30
CA PHE A 42 -8.95 18.01 5.56
C PHE A 42 -7.44 18.24 5.56
N ALA A 43 -6.76 17.76 4.52
CA ALA A 43 -5.30 17.79 4.41
C ALA A 43 -4.76 19.22 4.40
N THR A 44 -5.33 20.10 3.57
CA THR A 44 -4.93 21.51 3.45
C THR A 44 -5.23 22.28 4.73
N TYR A 45 -6.42 22.09 5.32
CA TYR A 45 -6.82 22.81 6.53
C TYR A 45 -5.96 22.43 7.74
N VAL A 46 -5.75 21.14 7.98
CA VAL A 46 -4.93 20.68 9.12
C VAL A 46 -3.47 21.05 8.93
N SER A 47 -2.93 20.95 7.72
CA SER A 47 -1.55 21.36 7.45
C SER A 47 -1.34 22.85 7.76
N GLY A 48 -2.26 23.71 7.33
CA GLY A 48 -2.19 25.15 7.63
C GLY A 48 -2.23 25.45 9.14
N ILE A 49 -3.11 24.79 9.90
CA ILE A 49 -3.16 24.99 11.36
C ILE A 49 -1.88 24.47 12.03
N LEU A 50 -1.35 23.32 11.61
CA LEU A 50 -0.13 22.76 12.17
C LEU A 50 1.08 23.67 11.95
N VAL A 51 1.24 24.23 10.74
CA VAL A 51 2.28 25.23 10.44
C VAL A 51 2.13 26.45 11.36
N LEU A 52 0.93 26.98 11.51
CA LEU A 52 0.68 28.15 12.37
C LEU A 52 0.84 27.87 13.87
N ASN A 53 0.67 26.62 14.29
CA ASN A 53 0.71 26.20 15.69
C ASN A 53 2.05 25.55 16.10
N GLU A 54 3.02 25.46 15.18
CA GLU A 54 4.28 24.75 15.39
C GLU A 54 5.04 25.27 16.62
N GLU A 55 5.19 26.60 16.74
CA GLU A 55 5.92 27.22 17.84
C GLU A 55 5.12 27.27 19.15
N LYS A 56 3.82 27.55 19.05
CA LYS A 56 2.99 27.93 20.22
C LYS A 56 2.33 26.74 20.90
N GLN A 57 2.13 25.62 20.18
CA GLN A 57 1.56 24.39 20.70
C GLN A 57 0.28 24.60 21.52
N HIS A 58 -0.63 25.46 21.03
CA HIS A 58 -1.86 25.80 21.74
C HIS A 58 -2.74 24.57 21.95
N ALA A 59 -3.04 24.26 23.22
CA ALA A 59 -3.83 23.08 23.59
C ALA A 59 -5.21 23.04 22.92
N ILE A 60 -5.86 24.20 22.76
CA ILE A 60 -7.17 24.31 22.08
C ILE A 60 -7.06 23.88 20.62
N LEU A 61 -6.02 24.32 19.90
CA LEU A 61 -5.80 23.94 18.50
C LEU A 61 -5.45 22.46 18.37
N ASN A 62 -4.62 21.93 19.27
CA ASN A 62 -4.29 20.51 19.29
C ASN A 62 -5.52 19.63 19.51
N GLU A 63 -6.42 20.04 20.41
CA GLU A 63 -7.69 19.34 20.65
C GLU A 63 -8.65 19.44 19.46
N CYS A 64 -8.77 20.62 18.84
CA CYS A 64 -9.56 20.80 17.62
C CYS A 64 -9.05 19.88 16.49
N ILE A 65 -7.75 19.92 16.21
CA ILE A 65 -7.10 19.05 15.20
C ILE A 65 -7.37 17.57 15.50
N ARG A 66 -7.28 17.15 16.77
CA ARG A 66 -7.57 15.78 17.18
C ARG A 66 -9.01 15.37 16.85
N GLN A 67 -9.98 16.23 17.14
CA GLN A 67 -11.39 15.98 16.83
C GLN A 67 -11.65 15.89 15.33
N LEU A 68 -11.08 16.82 14.55
CA LEU A 68 -11.23 16.83 13.10
C LEU A 68 -10.62 15.59 12.45
N ARG A 69 -9.42 15.19 12.88
CA ARG A 69 -8.81 13.93 12.43
C ARG A 69 -9.70 12.75 12.73
N SER A 70 -10.21 12.65 13.96
CA SER A 70 -11.05 11.55 14.37
C SER A 70 -12.36 11.46 13.55
N ALA A 71 -12.97 12.60 13.23
CA ALA A 71 -14.13 12.66 12.35
C ALA A 71 -13.80 12.25 10.91
N PHE A 72 -12.64 12.66 10.39
CA PHE A 72 -12.15 12.28 9.06
C PHE A 72 -11.85 10.78 8.95
N GLU A 73 -11.12 10.20 9.91
CA GLU A 73 -10.84 8.75 9.93
C GLU A 73 -12.14 7.93 10.04
N ARG A 74 -13.10 8.37 10.88
CA ARG A 74 -14.43 7.75 10.94
C ARG A 74 -15.17 7.84 9.60
N LEU A 75 -15.11 8.99 8.93
CA LEU A 75 -15.73 9.17 7.61
C LEU A 75 -15.16 8.16 6.62
N LEU A 76 -13.83 8.09 6.48
CA LEU A 76 -13.18 7.17 5.55
C LEU A 76 -13.51 5.72 5.87
N SER A 77 -13.54 5.33 7.15
CA SER A 77 -13.95 3.98 7.57
C SER A 77 -15.38 3.67 7.11
N ARG A 78 -16.35 4.56 7.36
CA ARG A 78 -17.75 4.34 6.95
C ARG A 78 -17.89 4.17 5.44
N PHE A 79 -17.13 4.93 4.65
CA PHE A 79 -17.12 4.81 3.19
C PHE A 79 -16.44 3.53 2.73
N ALA A 80 -15.29 3.19 3.29
CA ALA A 80 -14.61 1.93 3.02
C ALA A 80 -15.53 0.73 3.28
N ASP A 81 -16.29 0.73 4.37
CA ASP A 81 -17.23 -0.34 4.70
C ASP A 81 -18.35 -0.55 3.67
N LYS A 82 -18.61 0.41 2.77
CA LYS A 82 -19.59 0.28 1.67
C LYS A 82 -19.01 -0.29 0.38
N ILE A 83 -17.71 -0.53 0.33
CA ILE A 83 -17.02 -1.16 -0.80
C ILE A 83 -16.99 -2.68 -0.53
N GLU A 84 -17.56 -3.46 -1.45
CA GLU A 84 -17.72 -4.90 -1.26
C GLU A 84 -16.38 -5.65 -1.33
N GLU A 85 -15.51 -5.28 -2.27
CA GLU A 85 -14.21 -5.92 -2.47
C GLU A 85 -13.16 -5.39 -1.48
N GLU A 86 -12.54 -6.30 -0.72
CA GLU A 86 -11.51 -5.96 0.27
C GLU A 86 -10.30 -5.24 -0.31
N LYS A 87 -9.79 -5.70 -1.46
CA LYS A 87 -8.64 -5.03 -2.10
C LYS A 87 -8.98 -3.61 -2.50
N SER A 88 -10.19 -3.39 -3.02
CA SER A 88 -10.70 -2.06 -3.38
C SER A 88 -10.93 -1.17 -2.16
N ARG A 89 -11.29 -1.72 -1.00
CA ARG A 89 -11.34 -0.98 0.29
C ARG A 89 -9.97 -0.40 0.65
N ILE A 90 -8.94 -1.23 0.57
CA ILE A 90 -7.58 -0.83 0.90
C ILE A 90 -7.07 0.22 -0.09
N VAL A 91 -7.30 0.03 -1.40
CA VAL A 91 -6.95 1.03 -2.42
C VAL A 91 -7.60 2.38 -2.14
N PHE A 92 -8.89 2.40 -1.76
CA PHE A 92 -9.57 3.63 -1.37
C PHE A 92 -8.89 4.32 -0.18
N LEU A 93 -8.55 3.56 0.88
CA LEU A 93 -7.88 4.13 2.06
C LEU A 93 -6.48 4.66 1.74
N ILE A 94 -5.66 3.89 1.01
CA ILE A 94 -4.32 4.32 0.53
C ILE A 94 -4.44 5.62 -0.27
N THR A 95 -5.41 5.69 -1.19
CA THR A 95 -5.62 6.89 -2.03
C THR A 95 -5.93 8.13 -1.19
N ASN A 96 -6.74 8.00 -0.14
CA ASN A 96 -7.06 9.14 0.71
C ASN A 96 -5.90 9.51 1.66
N TYR A 97 -5.23 8.52 2.24
CA TYR A 97 -4.12 8.75 3.17
C TYR A 97 -2.90 9.31 2.44
N SER A 98 -2.62 8.87 1.21
CA SER A 98 -1.53 9.41 0.39
C SER A 98 -1.71 10.90 0.13
N VAL A 99 -2.93 11.37 -0.19
CA VAL A 99 -3.21 12.80 -0.34
C VAL A 99 -2.92 13.58 0.94
N VAL A 100 -3.28 13.04 2.11
CA VAL A 100 -2.98 13.69 3.40
C VAL A 100 -1.47 13.77 3.62
N VAL A 101 -0.75 12.66 3.45
CA VAL A 101 0.71 12.60 3.62
C VAL A 101 1.41 13.53 2.63
N SER A 102 1.02 13.53 1.36
CA SER A 102 1.58 14.42 0.34
C SER A 102 1.39 15.90 0.68
N ALA A 103 0.19 16.29 1.11
CA ALA A 103 -0.09 17.68 1.50
C ALA A 103 0.75 18.12 2.70
N MET A 104 0.89 17.24 3.70
CA MET A 104 1.70 17.52 4.89
C MET A 104 3.20 17.60 4.55
N ASN A 105 3.73 16.68 3.74
CA ASN A 105 5.12 16.70 3.28
C ASN A 105 5.43 17.97 2.48
N THR A 106 4.51 18.41 1.62
CA THR A 106 4.64 19.64 0.83
C THR A 106 4.80 20.88 1.72
N GLN A 107 4.23 20.85 2.92
CA GLN A 107 4.34 21.91 3.93
C GLN A 107 5.49 21.67 4.94
N ALA A 108 6.41 20.75 4.66
CA ALA A 108 7.52 20.35 5.54
C ALA A 108 7.07 19.85 6.93
N LEU A 109 5.89 19.23 7.02
CA LEU A 109 5.33 18.66 8.25
C LEU A 109 5.68 17.17 8.43
N ASP A 110 6.65 16.64 7.69
CA ASP A 110 7.07 15.23 7.68
C ASP A 110 7.45 14.72 9.09
N LYS A 111 7.97 15.62 9.94
CA LYS A 111 8.37 15.29 11.31
C LYS A 111 7.23 15.37 12.32
N SER A 112 6.10 15.96 11.95
CA SER A 112 4.96 16.13 12.85
C SER A 112 4.40 14.76 13.27
N LYS A 113 3.90 14.68 14.51
CA LYS A 113 3.31 13.44 15.05
C LYS A 113 2.19 12.93 14.14
N MET A 114 1.32 13.83 13.70
CA MET A 114 0.19 13.47 12.85
C MET A 114 0.64 12.93 11.48
N CYS A 115 1.62 13.57 10.83
CA CYS A 115 2.11 13.07 9.54
C CYS A 115 2.69 11.66 9.70
N LYS A 116 3.47 11.41 10.75
CA LYS A 116 4.00 10.07 11.05
C LYS A 116 2.89 9.04 11.24
N GLU A 117 1.86 9.37 12.02
CA GLU A 117 0.73 8.45 12.24
C GLU A 117 -0.07 8.16 10.95
N PHE A 118 -0.20 9.14 10.05
CA PHE A 118 -0.78 8.90 8.71
C PHE A 118 0.16 8.08 7.83
N SER A 119 1.45 8.38 7.81
CA SER A 119 2.47 7.64 7.04
C SER A 119 2.61 6.19 7.49
N ASP A 120 2.58 5.92 8.80
CA ASP A 120 2.67 4.56 9.35
C ASP A 120 1.42 3.74 8.97
N ASN A 121 0.24 4.36 9.04
CA ASN A 121 -1.00 3.72 8.60
C ASN A 121 -1.01 3.48 7.09
N LEU A 122 -0.57 4.46 6.30
CA LEU A 122 -0.41 4.33 4.85
C LEU A 122 0.52 3.16 4.53
N ALA A 123 1.69 3.11 5.15
CA ALA A 123 2.67 2.06 4.91
C ALA A 123 2.14 0.66 5.25
N ARG A 124 1.37 0.53 6.34
CA ARG A 124 0.71 -0.74 6.72
C ARG A 124 -0.33 -1.18 5.69
N MET A 125 -1.16 -0.26 5.21
CA MET A 125 -2.17 -0.54 4.19
C MET A 125 -1.53 -0.90 2.85
N GLU A 126 -0.43 -0.23 2.49
CA GLU A 126 0.36 -0.59 1.30
C GLU A 126 0.93 -2.00 1.40
N ASP A 127 1.49 -2.40 2.55
CA ASP A 127 1.95 -3.79 2.76
C ASP A 127 0.81 -4.79 2.61
N GLU A 128 -0.35 -4.49 3.17
CA GLU A 128 -1.55 -5.34 3.08
C GLU A 128 -2.01 -5.49 1.63
N TYR A 129 -2.10 -4.38 0.88
CA TYR A 129 -2.41 -4.40 -0.55
C TYR A 129 -1.39 -5.23 -1.34
N ILE A 130 -0.09 -5.01 -1.12
CA ILE A 130 0.99 -5.73 -1.80
C ILE A 130 0.85 -7.23 -1.57
N GLU A 131 0.61 -7.65 -0.33
CA GLU A 131 0.41 -9.06 0.01
C GLU A 131 -0.82 -9.65 -0.69
N MET A 132 -1.93 -8.93 -0.76
CA MET A 132 -3.13 -9.38 -1.50
C MET A 132 -2.85 -9.52 -3.00
N GLU A 133 -2.24 -8.50 -3.60
CA GLU A 133 -1.90 -8.47 -5.03
C GLU A 133 -0.95 -9.62 -5.39
N LEU A 134 0.10 -9.85 -4.59
CA LEU A 134 1.04 -10.95 -4.82
C LEU A 134 0.40 -12.32 -4.62
N LYS A 135 -0.47 -12.50 -3.61
CA LYS A 135 -1.20 -13.76 -3.40
C LYS A 135 -2.16 -14.07 -4.54
N GLU A 136 -2.75 -13.07 -5.18
CA GLU A 136 -3.62 -13.24 -6.34
C GLU A 136 -2.86 -13.81 -7.55
N HIS A 137 -1.66 -13.30 -7.84
CA HIS A 137 -0.88 -13.73 -9.03
C HIS A 137 0.06 -14.90 -8.78
N PHE A 138 0.52 -15.08 -7.54
CA PHE A 138 1.51 -16.10 -7.16
C PHE A 138 0.98 -17.11 -6.14
N THR A 139 -0.34 -17.36 -6.12
CA THR A 139 -1.03 -18.19 -5.11
C THR A 139 -0.35 -19.54 -4.89
N ARG A 140 -0.04 -20.25 -5.98
CA ARG A 140 0.52 -21.60 -5.92
C ARG A 140 1.92 -21.61 -5.32
N TRP A 141 2.74 -20.64 -5.70
CA TRP A 141 4.11 -20.52 -5.27
C TRP A 141 4.23 -20.08 -3.81
N ILE A 142 3.54 -18.99 -3.44
CA ILE A 142 3.49 -18.48 -2.06
C ILE A 142 2.82 -19.51 -1.14
N GLY A 143 1.72 -20.13 -1.58
CA GLY A 143 1.00 -21.15 -0.82
C GLY A 143 1.85 -22.39 -0.51
N PHE A 144 2.61 -22.87 -1.50
CA PHE A 144 3.58 -23.96 -1.29
C PHE A 144 4.65 -23.58 -0.26
N MET A 145 5.28 -22.41 -0.42
CA MET A 145 6.30 -21.92 0.52
C MET A 145 5.76 -21.86 1.95
N SER A 146 4.63 -21.18 2.15
CA SER A 146 4.08 -20.95 3.48
C SER A 146 3.71 -22.27 4.16
N THR A 147 3.06 -23.18 3.43
CA THR A 147 2.68 -24.50 3.98
C THR A 147 3.91 -25.34 4.32
N THR A 148 4.94 -25.29 3.48
CA THR A 148 6.15 -26.11 3.65
C THR A 148 7.03 -25.58 4.79
N GLU A 149 7.20 -24.26 4.88
CA GLU A 149 7.90 -23.63 6.00
C GLU A 149 7.22 -23.96 7.32
N THR A 150 5.88 -23.82 7.43
CA THR A 150 5.15 -24.19 8.65
C THR A 150 5.38 -25.65 9.03
N LYS A 151 5.26 -26.59 8.06
CA LYS A 151 5.49 -28.02 8.31
C LYS A 151 6.92 -28.30 8.78
N LEU A 152 7.92 -27.68 8.17
CA LEU A 152 9.33 -27.86 8.55
C LEU A 152 9.70 -27.16 9.86
N HIS A 153 8.96 -26.12 10.26
CA HIS A 153 9.11 -25.50 11.57
C HIS A 153 8.56 -26.40 12.67
N SER A 154 7.39 -27.01 12.46
CA SER A 154 6.79 -27.95 13.41
C SER A 154 7.54 -29.29 13.46
N GLU A 155 7.93 -29.82 12.30
CA GLU A 155 8.59 -31.12 12.17
C GLU A 155 9.80 -31.02 11.22
N PRO A 156 10.99 -30.66 11.73
CA PRO A 156 12.17 -30.38 10.90
C PRO A 156 12.69 -31.55 10.05
N LYS A 157 12.30 -32.78 10.38
CA LYS A 157 12.70 -34.01 9.69
C LYS A 157 11.66 -34.51 8.68
N THR A 158 10.53 -33.81 8.54
CA THR A 158 9.46 -34.23 7.63
C THR A 158 9.90 -34.12 6.18
N LYS A 159 9.70 -35.21 5.45
CA LYS A 159 10.00 -35.27 4.02
C LYS A 159 8.97 -34.49 3.23
N VAL A 160 9.41 -33.88 2.14
CA VAL A 160 8.59 -33.10 1.23
C VAL A 160 8.64 -33.79 -0.12
N ASP A 161 7.49 -33.93 -0.76
CA ASP A 161 7.40 -34.56 -2.07
C ASP A 161 8.16 -33.74 -3.13
N MET A 162 9.25 -34.30 -3.64
CA MET A 162 10.09 -33.66 -4.66
C MET A 162 9.34 -33.45 -5.97
N SER A 163 8.34 -34.29 -6.29
CA SER A 163 7.50 -34.12 -7.48
C SER A 163 6.61 -32.87 -7.36
N GLN A 164 6.15 -32.56 -6.14
CA GLN A 164 5.43 -31.33 -5.86
C GLN A 164 6.33 -30.12 -6.09
N ILE A 165 7.57 -30.13 -5.56
CA ILE A 165 8.54 -29.05 -5.75
C ILE A 165 8.81 -28.84 -7.24
N LEU A 166 9.07 -29.92 -7.99
CA LEU A 166 9.30 -29.88 -9.43
C LEU A 166 8.13 -29.21 -10.18
N SER A 167 6.90 -29.53 -9.77
CA SER A 167 5.70 -28.93 -10.36
C SER A 167 5.57 -27.43 -10.05
N ILE A 168 5.98 -27.01 -8.84
CA ILE A 168 6.01 -25.59 -8.45
C ILE A 168 7.06 -24.81 -9.24
N VAL A 169 8.30 -25.32 -9.34
CA VAL A 169 9.37 -24.61 -10.07
C VAL A 169 9.08 -24.49 -11.55
N LYS A 170 8.54 -25.54 -12.20
CA LYS A 170 8.12 -25.50 -13.60
C LYS A 170 7.04 -24.45 -13.83
N ASN A 171 5.99 -24.49 -12.99
CA ASN A 171 4.90 -23.53 -13.10
C ASN A 171 5.36 -22.09 -12.89
N PHE A 172 6.20 -21.84 -11.87
CA PHE A 172 6.75 -20.51 -11.66
C PHE A 172 7.58 -20.07 -12.87
N ASN A 173 8.51 -20.90 -13.34
CA ASN A 173 9.38 -20.63 -14.51
C ASN A 173 8.58 -20.20 -15.75
N GLU A 174 7.45 -20.85 -16.02
CA GLU A 174 6.59 -20.58 -17.17
C GLU A 174 5.69 -19.34 -17.03
N THR A 175 5.37 -18.92 -15.80
CA THR A 175 4.29 -17.95 -15.56
C THR A 175 4.70 -16.66 -14.88
N TRP A 176 5.86 -16.63 -14.21
CA TRP A 176 6.24 -15.54 -13.31
C TRP A 176 6.30 -14.16 -14.00
N GLN A 177 6.78 -14.06 -15.24
CA GLN A 177 6.82 -12.78 -15.97
C GLN A 177 5.42 -12.26 -16.25
N ARG A 178 4.49 -13.12 -16.68
CA ARG A 178 3.09 -12.72 -16.94
C ARG A 178 2.41 -12.28 -15.65
N ALA A 179 2.59 -13.04 -14.57
CA ALA A 179 2.08 -12.72 -13.24
C ALA A 179 2.62 -11.38 -12.75
N LEU A 180 3.93 -11.14 -12.89
CA LEU A 180 4.57 -9.88 -12.53
C LEU A 180 4.01 -8.70 -13.34
N ASN A 181 3.89 -8.85 -14.66
CA ASN A 181 3.38 -7.79 -15.53
C ASN A 181 1.94 -7.41 -15.17
N ASN A 182 1.10 -8.39 -14.85
CA ASN A 182 -0.27 -8.15 -14.39
C ASN A 182 -0.30 -7.41 -13.04
N ALA A 183 0.53 -7.84 -12.08
CA ALA A 183 0.62 -7.17 -10.77
C ALA A 183 1.11 -5.71 -10.92
N VAL A 184 2.13 -5.48 -11.75
CA VAL A 184 2.64 -4.13 -12.04
C VAL A 184 1.56 -3.25 -12.66
N ARG A 185 0.84 -3.78 -13.67
CA ARG A 185 -0.26 -3.05 -14.29
C ARG A 185 -1.34 -2.68 -13.27
N ASN A 186 -1.73 -3.62 -12.41
CA ASN A 186 -2.74 -3.37 -11.38
C ASN A 186 -2.31 -2.27 -10.40
N VAL A 187 -1.04 -2.27 -9.96
CA VAL A 187 -0.48 -1.19 -9.12
C VAL A 187 -0.54 0.16 -9.85
N GLN A 188 -0.13 0.20 -11.12
CA GLN A 188 -0.17 1.43 -11.91
C GLN A 188 -1.61 1.93 -12.10
N GLU A 189 -2.55 1.05 -12.44
CA GLU A 189 -3.96 1.40 -12.61
C GLU A 189 -4.60 1.89 -11.31
N ASN A 190 -4.30 1.25 -10.17
CA ASN A 190 -4.92 1.58 -8.89
C ASN A 190 -4.35 2.84 -8.22
N PHE A 191 -3.06 3.12 -8.42
CA PHE A 191 -2.37 4.22 -7.73
C PHE A 191 -1.90 5.35 -8.65
N THR A 192 -2.30 5.37 -9.93
CA THR A 192 -2.15 6.60 -10.73
C THR A 192 -2.97 7.72 -10.07
N PRO A 193 -2.40 8.89 -9.75
CA PRO A 193 -3.16 9.97 -9.12
C PRO A 193 -4.37 10.38 -9.97
N ASN A 194 -5.59 10.17 -9.46
CA ASN A 194 -6.83 10.61 -10.09
C ASN A 194 -7.43 11.77 -9.28
N ILE A 195 -6.76 12.91 -9.36
CA ILE A 195 -7.15 14.14 -8.66
C ILE A 195 -7.14 15.30 -9.65
N ALA A 196 -8.10 16.23 -9.52
CA ALA A 196 -8.14 17.42 -10.38
C ALA A 196 -6.82 18.20 -10.26
N ALA A 197 -6.29 18.69 -11.39
CA ALA A 197 -4.97 19.33 -11.45
C ALA A 197 -4.82 20.51 -10.45
N SER A 198 -5.90 21.28 -10.25
CA SER A 198 -5.92 22.37 -9.27
C SER A 198 -5.71 21.86 -7.83
N LEU A 199 -6.37 20.76 -7.46
CA LEU A 199 -6.23 20.16 -6.13
C LEU A 199 -4.88 19.45 -5.97
N ALA A 200 -4.35 18.86 -7.06
CA ALA A 200 -3.02 18.26 -7.07
C ALA A 200 -1.91 19.28 -6.77
N GLN A 201 -2.08 20.52 -7.26
CA GLN A 201 -1.15 21.61 -6.98
C GLN A 201 -1.15 22.01 -5.50
N GLU A 202 -2.30 21.95 -4.83
CA GLU A 202 -2.42 22.27 -3.40
C GLU A 202 -1.79 21.21 -2.49
N VAL A 203 -1.85 19.93 -2.88
CA VAL A 203 -1.37 18.81 -2.05
C VAL A 203 0.02 18.28 -2.44
N GLY A 204 0.60 18.79 -3.52
CA GLY A 204 1.91 18.35 -4.02
C GLY A 204 1.83 17.18 -4.98
N ASN A 205 1.68 17.49 -6.27
CA ASN A 205 1.58 16.49 -7.34
C ASN A 205 2.80 15.53 -7.38
N GLU A 206 4.01 16.07 -7.18
CA GLU A 206 5.24 15.26 -7.16
C GLU A 206 5.26 14.23 -6.02
N GLU A 207 4.75 14.61 -4.84
CA GLU A 207 4.66 13.70 -3.69
C GLU A 207 3.62 12.59 -3.93
N LEU A 208 2.51 12.88 -4.61
CA LEU A 208 1.54 11.85 -4.99
C LEU A 208 2.15 10.80 -5.92
N PHE A 209 2.85 11.23 -6.97
CA PHE A 209 3.54 10.31 -7.89
C PHE A 209 4.63 9.50 -7.19
N LYS A 210 5.34 10.09 -6.24
CA LYS A 210 6.35 9.40 -5.44
C LYS A 210 5.75 8.26 -4.63
N ILE A 211 4.62 8.47 -3.95
CA ILE A 211 3.93 7.41 -3.20
C ILE A 211 3.54 6.25 -4.12
N SER A 212 2.94 6.54 -5.28
CA SER A 212 2.58 5.51 -6.26
C SER A 212 3.79 4.69 -6.72
N LYS A 213 4.94 5.37 -6.93
CA LYS A 213 6.21 4.72 -7.29
C LYS A 213 6.77 3.88 -6.14
N ASP A 214 6.63 4.33 -4.90
CA ASP A 214 7.13 3.63 -3.73
C ASP A 214 6.35 2.33 -3.48
N VAL A 215 5.02 2.32 -3.69
CA VAL A 215 4.21 1.08 -3.66
C VAL A 215 4.73 0.06 -4.68
N LEU A 216 4.97 0.48 -5.92
CA LEU A 216 5.52 -0.39 -6.96
C LEU A 216 6.88 -0.96 -6.56
N LYS A 217 7.81 -0.11 -6.09
CA LYS A 217 9.14 -0.54 -5.65
C LYS A 217 9.09 -1.53 -4.49
N ARG A 218 8.20 -1.30 -3.51
CA ARG A 218 7.99 -2.22 -2.38
C ARG A 218 7.44 -3.56 -2.84
N MET A 219 6.46 -3.57 -3.75
CA MET A 219 5.92 -4.81 -4.33
C MET A 219 7.00 -5.63 -5.04
N LEU A 220 7.81 -4.98 -5.90
CA LEU A 220 8.90 -5.66 -6.61
C LEU A 220 9.94 -6.23 -5.64
N SER A 221 10.26 -5.47 -4.59
CA SER A 221 11.16 -5.92 -3.52
C SER A 221 10.59 -7.14 -2.78
N GLN A 222 9.27 -7.16 -2.54
CA GLN A 222 8.60 -8.26 -1.87
C GLN A 222 8.62 -9.55 -2.71
N VAL A 223 8.46 -9.44 -4.04
CA VAL A 223 8.64 -10.61 -4.95
C VAL A 223 10.05 -11.18 -4.84
N LEU A 224 11.09 -10.33 -4.80
CA LEU A 224 12.47 -10.80 -4.60
C LEU A 224 12.66 -11.47 -3.24
N LEU A 225 12.03 -10.94 -2.18
CA LEU A 225 12.10 -11.55 -0.85
C LEU A 225 11.48 -12.95 -0.84
N TYR A 226 10.29 -13.11 -1.43
CA TYR A 226 9.68 -14.43 -1.62
C TYR A 226 10.60 -15.36 -2.42
N HIS A 227 11.23 -14.85 -3.47
CA HIS A 227 12.12 -15.66 -4.30
C HIS A 227 13.38 -16.13 -3.58
N SER A 228 14.01 -15.24 -2.82
CA SER A 228 15.17 -15.60 -2.00
C SER A 228 14.79 -16.64 -0.94
N ARG A 229 13.63 -16.46 -0.27
CA ARG A 229 13.11 -17.44 0.69
C ARG A 229 12.83 -18.80 0.05
N PHE A 230 12.18 -18.82 -1.11
CA PHE A 230 11.91 -20.05 -1.86
C PHE A 230 13.19 -20.78 -2.25
N SER A 231 14.19 -20.06 -2.75
CA SER A 231 15.47 -20.64 -3.16
C SER A 231 16.18 -21.29 -1.98
N LYS A 232 16.23 -20.61 -0.83
CA LYS A 232 16.79 -21.16 0.42
C LYS A 232 16.02 -22.37 0.93
N LEU A 233 14.69 -22.36 0.79
CA LEU A 233 13.84 -23.50 1.16
C LEU A 233 14.17 -24.72 0.29
N VAL A 234 14.26 -24.54 -1.03
CA VAL A 234 14.63 -25.62 -1.97
C VAL A 234 16.04 -26.14 -1.67
N GLU A 235 17.02 -25.25 -1.47
CA GLU A 235 18.39 -25.64 -1.08
C GLU A 235 18.41 -26.51 0.18
N ARG A 236 17.70 -26.09 1.24
CA ARG A 236 17.57 -26.88 2.48
C ARG A 236 16.97 -28.26 2.23
N LEU A 237 15.94 -28.34 1.39
CA LEU A 237 15.29 -29.61 1.05
C LEU A 237 16.24 -30.54 0.27
N MET A 238 16.99 -30.01 -0.69
CA MET A 238 17.99 -30.76 -1.45
C MET A 238 19.12 -31.29 -0.58
N SER A 239 19.58 -30.50 0.40
CA SER A 239 20.59 -30.93 1.36
C SER A 239 20.10 -32.08 2.25
N ASN A 240 18.81 -32.10 2.59
CA ASN A 240 18.23 -33.10 3.51
C ASN A 240 17.74 -34.37 2.80
N GLN A 241 17.22 -34.27 1.58
CA GLN A 241 16.52 -35.36 0.89
C GLN A 241 17.25 -35.87 -0.36
N GLY A 242 18.34 -35.22 -0.75
CA GLY A 242 19.09 -35.52 -1.97
C GLY A 242 18.82 -34.52 -3.08
N ARG A 243 19.80 -34.36 -3.98
CA ARG A 243 19.71 -33.43 -5.11
C ARG A 243 18.78 -33.95 -6.18
N ASP A 244 17.96 -33.06 -6.74
CA ASP A 244 17.14 -33.30 -7.92
C ASP A 244 17.57 -32.34 -9.03
N SER A 245 18.15 -32.88 -10.10
CA SER A 245 18.68 -32.10 -11.23
C SER A 245 17.58 -31.40 -12.03
N GLU A 246 16.38 -32.00 -12.11
CA GLU A 246 15.26 -31.40 -12.82
C GLU A 246 14.75 -30.18 -12.06
N VAL A 247 14.64 -30.24 -10.73
CA VAL A 247 14.25 -29.06 -9.94
C VAL A 247 15.23 -27.90 -10.16
N LEU A 248 16.54 -28.16 -10.07
CA LEU A 248 17.58 -27.13 -10.28
C LEU A 248 17.54 -26.52 -11.69
N LYS A 249 17.17 -27.31 -12.70
CA LYS A 249 17.06 -26.86 -14.10
C LYS A 249 15.96 -25.82 -14.31
N TYR A 250 14.82 -25.95 -13.62
CA TYR A 250 13.69 -25.03 -13.77
C TYR A 250 13.68 -23.88 -12.76
N MET A 251 14.54 -23.91 -11.74
CA MET A 251 14.72 -22.79 -10.83
C MET A 251 15.14 -21.53 -11.60
N VAL A 252 14.32 -20.49 -11.51
CA VAL A 252 14.65 -19.19 -12.11
C VAL A 252 15.76 -18.55 -11.27
N PRO A 253 16.91 -18.18 -11.85
CA PRO A 253 17.95 -17.51 -11.09
C PRO A 253 17.50 -16.13 -10.61
N GLU A 254 17.87 -15.75 -9.37
CA GLU A 254 17.47 -14.46 -8.79
C GLU A 254 17.90 -13.25 -9.64
N HIS A 255 19.06 -13.32 -10.30
CA HIS A 255 19.55 -12.25 -11.17
C HIS A 255 18.68 -12.03 -12.42
N VAL A 256 17.98 -13.06 -12.90
CA VAL A 256 17.03 -12.95 -14.03
C VAL A 256 15.82 -12.15 -13.60
N ILE A 257 15.26 -12.46 -12.43
CA ILE A 257 14.11 -11.73 -11.87
C ILE A 257 14.50 -10.28 -11.58
N ARG A 258 15.68 -10.04 -10.98
CA ARG A 258 16.21 -8.68 -10.77
C ARG A 258 16.41 -7.93 -12.09
N GLY A 259 16.85 -8.61 -13.14
CA GLY A 259 17.02 -8.05 -14.48
C GLY A 259 15.70 -7.54 -15.05
N GLU A 260 14.64 -8.35 -14.96
CA GLU A 260 13.28 -7.96 -15.37
C GLU A 260 12.77 -6.76 -14.56
N MET A 261 12.95 -6.78 -13.24
CA MET A 261 12.49 -5.71 -12.35
C MET A 261 13.15 -4.36 -12.61
N LYS A 262 14.41 -4.35 -13.07
CA LYS A 262 15.10 -3.11 -13.47
C LYS A 262 14.38 -2.38 -14.60
N ALA A 263 13.68 -3.09 -15.48
CA ALA A 263 12.89 -2.44 -16.53
C ALA A 263 11.77 -1.57 -15.95
N TYR A 264 11.21 -1.96 -14.80
CA TYR A 264 10.18 -1.19 -14.09
C TYR A 264 10.75 -0.06 -13.24
N TRP A 265 11.99 -0.18 -12.78
CA TRP A 265 12.68 0.91 -12.07
C TRP A 265 13.22 1.99 -13.01
N ASN A 266 13.62 1.63 -14.23
CA ASN A 266 14.35 2.50 -15.16
C ASN A 266 13.49 3.13 -16.27
N LYS A 267 12.23 2.72 -16.44
CA LYS A 267 11.35 3.28 -17.49
C LYS A 267 11.00 4.77 -17.30
N ASP A 268 11.31 5.37 -16.15
CA ASP A 268 10.84 6.72 -15.80
C ASP A 268 11.88 7.83 -16.01
N GLY A 269 12.57 7.83 -17.16
CA GLY A 269 13.38 8.96 -17.63
C GLY A 269 12.88 9.61 -18.92
N LYS A 270 11.84 9.05 -19.54
CA LYS A 270 11.24 9.54 -20.78
C LYS A 270 9.78 9.14 -20.79
N ASP A 271 8.93 10.04 -20.33
CA ASP A 271 7.64 10.40 -20.94
C ASP A 271 7.12 11.65 -20.23
#